data_AF-A0A0Q9LLW5-F1
#
_entry.id   AF-A0A0Q9LLW5-F1
#
_cell.length_a   1.000
_cell.length_b   1.000
_cell.length_c   1.000
_cell.angle_alpha   90.00
_cell.angle_beta   90.00
_cell.angle_gamma   90.00
#
_symmetry.space_group_name_H-M   'P 1'
#
loop_
_entity.id
_entity.type
_entity.pdbx_description
1 polymer ?
#
loop_
_entity_poly.entity_id
_entity_poly.type
_entity_poly.pdbx_seq_one_letter_code
_entity_poly.pdbx_strand_id
1 'polypeptide(L)'
;MSGMQGGDPIQRWFVDLSTAKGTAARAPSPQTATQQARFEWSLEVLHYFLGSDWLIREIDDKGRDGYLLLDGAAGADTAYMATERTARAYYLAQDLLAVQRIDNFSDLLTELWSRQLRDAAAEVRALAQLVKTGSDVVFHPSNESTAKSHDASFVLDGHRVAVEVKAKADETPSRNAANSVADSLKKARRQLPAKGPSMVFLQLPSSWAGDEEVLYGVRSSIQRSLHRTRRLNAVVLMLDRRMPLLGGGLRSTRATITVVNPTAHTPMRTWPSQRPAQ
;
A
#
# COMPACT_ATOMS: atom_id res chain seq x y z
N MET A 1 -11.53 29.25 -33.40
CA MET A 1 -11.93 28.49 -32.21
C MET A 1 -11.76 27.02 -32.55
N SER A 2 -10.61 26.44 -32.19
CA SER A 2 -10.26 25.06 -32.52
C SER A 2 -10.72 24.16 -31.37
N GLY A 3 -11.66 23.27 -31.64
CA GLY A 3 -12.20 22.35 -30.64
C GLY A 3 -11.17 21.26 -30.32
N MET A 4 -10.61 21.30 -29.12
CA MET A 4 -9.95 20.13 -28.54
C MET A 4 -11.03 19.09 -28.24
N GLN A 5 -11.12 18.05 -29.08
CA GLN A 5 -11.78 16.81 -28.71
C GLN A 5 -10.96 16.16 -27.59
N GLY A 6 -11.35 16.41 -26.35
CA GLY A 6 -10.85 15.68 -25.18
C GLY A 6 -11.38 14.25 -25.24
N GLY A 7 -10.66 13.36 -25.92
CA GLY A 7 -10.87 11.93 -25.78
C GLY A 7 -10.61 11.54 -24.34
N ASP A 8 -11.53 10.82 -23.73
CA ASP A 8 -11.40 10.32 -22.36
C ASP A 8 -10.10 9.50 -22.25
N PRO A 9 -9.09 9.98 -21.49
CA PRO A 9 -7.80 9.28 -21.39
C PRO A 9 -7.98 7.85 -20.87
N ILE A 10 -9.10 7.54 -20.23
CA ILE A 10 -9.42 6.22 -19.66
C ILE A 10 -9.76 5.18 -20.75
N GLN A 11 -10.29 5.58 -21.92
CA GLN A 11 -10.64 4.63 -22.98
C GLN A 11 -9.43 4.07 -23.76
N ARG A 12 -8.22 4.60 -23.51
CA ARG A 12 -6.98 4.17 -24.18
C ARG A 12 -6.28 2.96 -23.53
N TRP A 13 -6.79 2.45 -22.40
CA TRP A 13 -6.09 1.47 -21.54
C TRP A 13 -6.56 0.02 -21.65
N PHE A 14 -7.42 -0.32 -22.61
CA PHE A 14 -7.68 -1.73 -22.93
C PHE A 14 -6.51 -2.31 -23.75
N VAL A 15 -5.37 -2.48 -23.08
CA VAL A 15 -4.27 -3.30 -23.57
C VAL A 15 -4.70 -4.76 -23.44
N ASP A 16 -4.65 -5.50 -24.55
CA ASP A 16 -4.85 -6.93 -24.54
C ASP A 16 -3.83 -7.59 -23.59
N LEU A 17 -4.33 -8.14 -22.48
CA LEU A 17 -3.55 -8.86 -21.47
C LEU A 17 -2.78 -10.05 -22.06
N SER A 18 -3.12 -10.50 -23.28
CA SER A 18 -2.40 -11.56 -23.99
C SER A 18 -0.98 -11.14 -24.39
N THR A 19 -0.77 -9.85 -24.75
CA THR A 19 0.55 -9.28 -25.09
C THR A 19 1.45 -9.10 -23.85
N ALA A 20 0.87 -8.96 -22.67
CA ALA A 20 1.62 -8.87 -21.41
C ALA A 20 2.35 -10.16 -21.03
N LYS A 21 2.06 -11.29 -21.69
CA LYS A 21 2.78 -12.56 -21.48
C LYS A 21 4.27 -12.45 -21.79
N GLY A 22 4.70 -11.48 -22.61
CA GLY A 22 6.11 -11.20 -22.88
C GLY A 22 6.78 -10.34 -21.80
N THR A 23 6.10 -9.30 -21.32
CA THR A 23 6.62 -8.33 -20.33
C THR A 23 6.47 -8.80 -18.88
N ALA A 24 5.54 -9.71 -18.58
CA ALA A 24 5.44 -10.39 -17.29
C ALA A 24 6.49 -11.51 -17.15
N ALA A 25 7.73 -11.24 -17.57
CA ALA A 25 8.87 -12.07 -17.21
C ALA A 25 8.89 -12.24 -15.69
N ARG A 26 9.20 -13.46 -15.24
CA ARG A 26 9.24 -13.83 -13.83
C ARG A 26 10.01 -12.77 -13.04
N ALA A 27 9.37 -12.18 -12.04
CA ALA A 27 9.97 -11.12 -11.24
C ALA A 27 11.39 -11.49 -10.78
N PRO A 28 12.38 -10.60 -10.92
CA PRO A 28 13.74 -10.88 -10.51
C PRO A 28 13.77 -11.20 -9.01
N SER A 29 14.54 -12.23 -8.65
CA SER A 29 14.64 -12.69 -7.27
C SER A 29 15.13 -11.58 -6.34
N PRO A 30 14.46 -11.34 -5.20
CA PRO A 30 14.90 -10.37 -4.19
C PRO A 30 16.26 -10.70 -3.56
N GLN A 31 16.81 -11.88 -3.78
CA GLN A 31 18.08 -12.32 -3.19
C GLN A 31 19.24 -12.29 -4.17
N THR A 32 19.01 -12.59 -5.46
CA THR A 32 20.08 -12.82 -6.42
C THR A 32 20.16 -11.77 -7.53
N ALA A 33 19.07 -11.06 -7.83
CA ALA A 33 19.11 -10.02 -8.85
C ALA A 33 19.79 -8.75 -8.35
N THR A 34 20.53 -8.08 -9.22
CA THR A 34 21.13 -6.77 -8.95
C THR A 34 20.05 -5.72 -8.68
N GLN A 35 20.40 -4.64 -7.98
CA GLN A 35 19.47 -3.52 -7.77
C GLN A 35 18.99 -2.92 -9.10
N GLN A 36 19.91 -2.77 -10.06
CA GLN A 36 19.61 -2.27 -11.40
C GLN A 36 18.56 -3.12 -12.13
N ALA A 37 18.75 -4.46 -12.17
CA ALA A 37 17.82 -5.35 -12.85
C ALA A 37 16.42 -5.35 -12.20
N ARG A 38 16.35 -5.18 -10.86
CA ARG A 38 15.06 -5.00 -10.19
C ARG A 38 14.41 -3.70 -10.58
N PHE A 39 15.18 -2.62 -10.61
CA PHE A 39 14.65 -1.31 -10.96
C PHE A 39 14.09 -1.30 -12.39
N GLU A 40 14.86 -1.78 -13.37
CA GLU A 40 14.45 -1.89 -14.77
C GLU A 40 13.15 -2.70 -14.93
N TRP A 41 13.09 -3.91 -14.35
CA TRP A 41 11.87 -4.71 -14.35
C TRP A 41 10.67 -3.98 -13.72
N SER A 42 10.93 -3.21 -12.66
CA SER A 42 9.87 -2.43 -11.99
C SER A 42 9.33 -1.35 -12.91
N LEU A 43 10.22 -0.64 -13.63
CA LEU A 43 9.83 0.38 -14.59
C LEU A 43 9.02 -0.21 -15.75
N GLU A 44 9.37 -1.40 -16.24
CA GLU A 44 8.59 -2.09 -17.28
C GLU A 44 7.17 -2.42 -16.81
N VAL A 45 7.02 -2.96 -15.60
CA VAL A 45 5.70 -3.28 -15.03
C VAL A 45 4.88 -2.01 -14.76
N LEU A 46 5.50 -0.99 -14.18
CA LEU A 46 4.82 0.28 -13.92
C LEU A 46 4.44 0.97 -15.23
N HIS A 47 5.30 0.95 -16.24
CA HIS A 47 5.00 1.45 -17.58
C HIS A 47 3.80 0.71 -18.18
N TYR A 48 3.74 -0.60 -18.03
CA TYR A 48 2.64 -1.42 -18.54
C TYR A 48 1.29 -1.02 -17.94
N PHE A 49 1.21 -0.83 -16.61
CA PHE A 49 -0.06 -0.51 -15.94
C PHE A 49 -0.43 0.98 -15.95
N LEU A 50 0.57 1.87 -15.91
CA LEU A 50 0.37 3.29 -15.63
C LEU A 50 0.85 4.19 -16.79
N GLY A 51 1.55 3.65 -17.77
CA GLY A 51 2.07 4.37 -18.94
C GLY A 51 3.23 5.32 -18.65
N SER A 52 3.82 5.85 -19.72
CA SER A 52 5.03 6.67 -19.65
C SER A 52 4.79 8.01 -18.94
N ASP A 53 3.64 8.64 -19.17
CA ASP A 53 3.30 9.93 -18.57
C ASP A 53 3.26 9.86 -17.04
N TRP A 54 2.77 8.75 -16.47
CA TRP A 54 2.80 8.53 -15.03
C TRP A 54 4.23 8.35 -14.52
N LEU A 55 5.06 7.59 -15.22
CA LEU A 55 6.47 7.38 -14.83
C LEU A 55 7.24 8.69 -14.83
N ILE A 56 7.09 9.50 -15.88
CA ILE A 56 7.74 10.82 -15.96
C ILE A 56 7.33 11.67 -14.75
N ARG A 57 6.03 11.67 -14.43
CA ARG A 57 5.47 12.43 -13.31
C ARG A 57 5.99 11.98 -11.94
N GLU A 58 6.04 10.67 -11.69
CA GLU A 58 6.32 10.12 -10.36
C GLU A 58 7.79 9.74 -10.14
N ILE A 59 8.61 9.67 -11.19
CA ILE A 59 10.01 9.23 -11.11
C ILE A 59 10.99 10.27 -11.65
N ASP A 60 10.65 10.96 -12.74
CA ASP A 60 11.59 11.87 -13.42
C ASP A 60 11.38 13.34 -13.07
N ASP A 61 10.20 13.73 -12.58
CA ASP A 61 9.90 15.12 -12.22
C ASP A 61 10.53 15.52 -10.88
N LYS A 62 11.82 15.87 -10.93
CA LYS A 62 12.64 16.30 -9.78
C LYS A 62 12.15 17.58 -9.07
N GLY A 63 11.08 18.21 -9.54
CA GLY A 63 10.51 19.42 -8.95
C GLY A 63 9.47 19.15 -7.85
N ARG A 64 9.16 17.89 -7.55
CA ARG A 64 8.11 17.52 -6.58
C ARG A 64 8.61 16.51 -5.54
N ASP A 65 8.21 16.71 -4.30
CA ASP A 65 8.35 15.69 -3.25
C ASP A 65 7.32 14.58 -3.51
N GLY A 66 7.74 13.32 -3.44
CA GLY A 66 6.91 12.20 -3.89
C GLY A 66 7.21 10.87 -3.22
N TYR A 67 6.32 9.90 -3.40
CA TYR A 67 6.54 8.56 -2.85
C TYR A 67 7.73 7.85 -3.53
N LEU A 68 7.97 8.10 -4.83
CA LEU A 68 9.14 7.58 -5.54
C LEU A 68 10.24 8.65 -5.73
N LEU A 69 9.90 9.93 -5.56
CA LEU A 69 10.81 11.08 -5.55
C LEU A 69 11.21 11.37 -4.10
N LEU A 70 12.27 10.70 -3.62
CA LEU A 70 12.74 10.95 -2.25
C LEU A 70 13.43 12.31 -2.18
N ASP A 71 13.03 13.13 -1.21
CA ASP A 71 13.54 14.48 -0.97
C ASP A 71 15.07 14.56 -1.12
N GLY A 72 15.49 15.26 -2.16
CA GLY A 72 16.86 15.66 -2.36
C GLY A 72 16.84 16.87 -3.29
N ALA A 73 17.46 17.97 -2.86
CA ALA A 73 17.76 19.07 -3.77
C ALA A 73 18.37 18.49 -5.06
N ALA A 74 17.93 18.98 -6.23
CA ALA A 74 18.37 18.48 -7.52
C ALA A 74 19.92 18.31 -7.54
N GLY A 75 20.40 17.06 -7.46
CA GLY A 75 21.82 16.72 -7.41
C GLY A 75 22.31 15.95 -6.18
N ALA A 76 21.51 15.78 -5.11
CA ALA A 76 21.92 15.03 -3.90
C ALA A 76 21.27 13.65 -3.77
N ASP A 77 21.17 12.89 -4.87
CA ASP A 77 20.68 11.51 -4.83
C ASP A 77 21.73 10.62 -4.15
N THR A 78 21.60 10.47 -2.84
CA THR A 78 22.49 9.58 -2.08
C THR A 78 22.21 8.13 -2.48
N ALA A 79 23.22 7.25 -2.38
CA ALA A 79 23.02 5.80 -2.64
C ALA A 79 21.85 5.20 -1.82
N TYR A 80 21.56 5.82 -0.67
CA TYR A 80 20.41 5.52 0.16
C TYR A 80 19.08 5.80 -0.55
N MET A 81 18.91 7.01 -1.09
CA MET A 81 17.68 7.40 -1.78
C MET A 81 17.47 6.55 -3.04
N ALA A 82 18.52 6.33 -3.83
CA ALA A 82 18.45 5.44 -4.99
C ALA A 82 18.01 4.00 -4.62
N THR A 83 18.55 3.46 -3.52
CA THR A 83 18.17 2.12 -3.01
C THR A 83 16.70 2.09 -2.59
N GLU A 84 16.23 3.12 -1.90
CA GLU A 84 14.85 3.19 -1.44
C GLU A 84 13.86 3.38 -2.59
N ARG A 85 14.14 4.26 -3.54
CA ARG A 85 13.31 4.44 -4.75
C ARG A 85 13.19 3.12 -5.50
N THR A 86 14.30 2.41 -5.66
CA THR A 86 14.31 1.07 -6.27
C THR A 86 13.43 0.09 -5.52
N ALA A 87 13.53 0.04 -4.19
CA ALA A 87 12.71 -0.85 -3.38
C ALA A 87 11.21 -0.51 -3.47
N ARG A 88 10.84 0.78 -3.40
CA ARG A 88 9.45 1.23 -3.50
C ARG A 88 8.85 0.91 -4.87
N ALA A 89 9.57 1.19 -5.96
CA ALA A 89 9.14 0.86 -7.33
C ALA A 89 8.97 -0.65 -7.51
N TYR A 90 9.95 -1.44 -7.08
CA TYR A 90 9.90 -2.90 -7.14
C TYR A 90 8.70 -3.48 -6.43
N TYR A 91 8.44 -3.01 -5.22
CA TYR A 91 7.33 -3.54 -4.49
C TYR A 91 5.96 -3.07 -5.02
N LEU A 92 5.85 -1.82 -5.48
CA LEU A 92 4.61 -1.36 -6.12
C LEU A 92 4.31 -2.18 -7.38
N ALA A 93 5.31 -2.47 -8.21
CA ALA A 93 5.19 -3.35 -9.35
C ALA A 93 4.70 -4.77 -8.96
N GLN A 94 5.29 -5.34 -7.90
CA GLN A 94 4.85 -6.64 -7.37
C GLN A 94 3.41 -6.62 -6.86
N ASP A 95 3.02 -5.57 -6.15
CA ASP A 95 1.68 -5.45 -5.60
C ASP A 95 0.64 -5.27 -6.71
N LEU A 96 0.93 -4.45 -7.73
CA LEU A 96 0.09 -4.29 -8.93
C LEU A 96 -0.14 -5.62 -9.66
N LEU A 97 0.93 -6.39 -9.89
CA LEU A 97 0.82 -7.72 -10.49
C LEU A 97 -0.03 -8.67 -9.64
N ALA A 98 0.04 -8.56 -8.31
CA ALA A 98 -0.77 -9.38 -7.41
C ALA A 98 -2.26 -9.02 -7.50
N VAL A 99 -2.59 -7.73 -7.66
CA VAL A 99 -3.98 -7.25 -7.63
C VAL A 99 -4.61 -7.13 -9.02
N GLN A 100 -3.90 -7.37 -10.11
CA GLN A 100 -4.40 -7.15 -11.48
C GLN A 100 -5.70 -7.91 -11.85
N ARG A 101 -6.16 -8.85 -11.01
CA ARG A 101 -7.35 -9.68 -11.22
C ARG A 101 -8.47 -9.41 -10.23
N ILE A 102 -8.35 -8.42 -9.36
CA ILE A 102 -9.43 -8.06 -8.44
C ILE A 102 -10.55 -7.33 -9.18
N ASP A 103 -11.75 -7.36 -8.61
CA ASP A 103 -12.85 -6.52 -9.09
C ASP A 103 -12.48 -5.04 -8.90
N ASN A 104 -12.83 -4.22 -9.90
CA ASN A 104 -12.54 -2.78 -9.96
C ASN A 104 -11.04 -2.41 -10.00
N PHE A 105 -10.20 -3.28 -10.58
CA PHE A 105 -8.78 -2.96 -10.77
C PHE A 105 -8.53 -1.71 -11.65
N SER A 106 -9.35 -1.45 -12.67
CA SER A 106 -9.22 -0.21 -13.48
C SER A 106 -9.48 1.06 -12.66
N ASP A 107 -10.41 1.00 -11.71
CA ASP A 107 -10.68 2.13 -10.81
C ASP A 107 -9.50 2.36 -9.86
N LEU A 108 -8.87 1.28 -9.36
CA LEU A 108 -7.65 1.37 -8.57
C LEU A 108 -6.51 2.05 -9.34
N LEU A 109 -6.34 1.75 -10.64
CA LEU A 109 -5.36 2.45 -11.48
C LEU A 109 -5.70 3.94 -11.65
N THR A 110 -6.97 4.28 -11.76
CA THR A 110 -7.45 5.67 -11.84
C THR A 110 -7.16 6.44 -10.53
N GLU A 111 -7.32 5.79 -9.39
CA GLU A 111 -6.99 6.35 -8.07
C GLU A 111 -5.47 6.57 -7.91
N LEU A 112 -4.64 5.63 -8.37
CA LEU A 112 -3.17 5.79 -8.43
C LEU A 112 -2.73 6.98 -9.30
N TRP A 113 -3.50 7.28 -10.34
CA TRP A 113 -3.24 8.41 -11.22
C TRP A 113 -3.64 9.75 -10.61
N SER A 114 -4.73 9.80 -9.85
CA SER A 114 -5.36 11.05 -9.43
C SER A 114 -5.02 11.49 -8.00
N ARG A 115 -4.61 10.55 -7.12
CA ARG A 115 -4.34 10.82 -5.70
C ARG A 115 -2.86 10.91 -5.38
N GLN A 116 -2.58 11.29 -4.13
CA GLN A 116 -1.24 11.21 -3.57
C GLN A 116 -0.73 9.76 -3.58
N LEU A 117 0.39 9.52 -4.28
CA LEU A 117 0.90 8.17 -4.54
C LEU A 117 1.12 7.34 -3.25
N ARG A 118 1.52 7.97 -2.14
CA ARG A 118 1.72 7.25 -0.87
C ARG A 118 0.45 6.53 -0.39
N ASP A 119 -0.69 7.22 -0.44
CA ASP A 119 -1.96 6.66 0.03
C ASP A 119 -2.45 5.57 -0.93
N ALA A 120 -2.43 5.87 -2.23
CA ALA A 120 -2.85 4.90 -3.26
C ALA A 120 -1.94 3.65 -3.28
N ALA A 121 -0.62 3.80 -3.12
CA ALA A 121 0.30 2.67 -3.03
C ALA A 121 0.06 1.83 -1.77
N ALA A 122 -0.34 2.45 -0.65
CA ALA A 122 -0.73 1.72 0.56
C ALA A 122 -2.00 0.89 0.33
N GLU A 123 -2.98 1.41 -0.42
CA GLU A 123 -4.18 0.68 -0.82
C GLU A 123 -3.83 -0.53 -1.68
N VAL A 124 -3.03 -0.35 -2.75
CA VAL A 124 -2.57 -1.44 -3.61
C VAL A 124 -1.86 -2.53 -2.79
N ARG A 125 -1.00 -2.13 -1.85
CA ARG A 125 -0.31 -3.07 -0.94
C ARG A 125 -1.29 -3.83 -0.04
N ALA A 126 -2.28 -3.15 0.54
CA ALA A 126 -3.27 -3.80 1.39
C ALA A 126 -4.07 -4.85 0.60
N LEU A 127 -4.52 -4.49 -0.60
CA LEU A 127 -5.22 -5.40 -1.52
C LEU A 127 -4.33 -6.59 -1.91
N ALA A 128 -3.05 -6.36 -2.21
CA ALA A 128 -2.11 -7.43 -2.52
C ALA A 128 -1.92 -8.41 -1.35
N GLN A 129 -1.99 -7.94 -0.10
CA GLN A 129 -1.97 -8.82 1.07
C GLN A 129 -3.25 -9.66 1.19
N LEU A 130 -4.41 -9.07 0.90
CA LEU A 130 -5.70 -9.79 0.90
C LEU A 130 -5.77 -10.85 -0.22
N VAL A 131 -5.28 -10.53 -1.42
CA VAL A 131 -5.22 -11.51 -2.52
C VAL A 131 -4.33 -12.71 -2.15
N LYS A 132 -3.22 -12.47 -1.44
CA LYS A 132 -2.31 -13.54 -0.99
C LYS A 132 -2.96 -14.51 0.01
N THR A 133 -4.04 -14.12 0.69
CA THR A 133 -4.81 -15.03 1.54
C THR A 133 -5.84 -15.86 0.77
N GLY A 134 -5.91 -15.72 -0.56
CA GLY A 134 -6.85 -16.45 -1.42
C GLY A 134 -8.28 -15.91 -1.32
N SER A 135 -8.45 -14.67 -0.87
CA SER A 135 -9.77 -14.05 -0.68
C SER A 135 -10.28 -13.39 -1.95
N ASP A 136 -11.60 -13.42 -2.15
CA ASP A 136 -12.26 -12.62 -3.18
C ASP A 136 -12.28 -11.16 -2.75
N VAL A 137 -11.47 -10.31 -3.41
CA VAL A 137 -11.27 -8.91 -3.06
C VAL A 137 -11.99 -8.01 -4.05
N VAL A 138 -12.75 -7.03 -3.53
CA VAL A 138 -13.41 -5.97 -4.29
C VAL A 138 -12.88 -4.63 -3.82
N PHE A 139 -12.31 -3.84 -4.74
CA PHE A 139 -11.93 -2.46 -4.48
C PHE A 139 -13.15 -1.52 -4.62
N HIS A 140 -13.27 -0.52 -3.75
CA HIS A 140 -14.37 0.45 -3.77
C HIS A 140 -13.78 1.86 -3.98
N PRO A 141 -13.96 2.46 -5.17
CA PRO A 141 -13.38 3.78 -5.47
C PRO A 141 -13.99 4.90 -4.63
N SER A 142 -13.24 5.99 -4.46
CA SER A 142 -13.62 7.10 -3.56
C SER A 142 -14.79 7.93 -4.08
N ASN A 143 -15.07 7.86 -5.39
CA ASN A 143 -16.04 8.68 -6.09
C ASN A 143 -17.49 8.18 -5.98
N GLU A 144 -17.73 7.00 -5.41
CA GLU A 144 -19.09 6.50 -5.16
C GLU A 144 -19.73 7.32 -4.02
N SER A 145 -20.53 8.31 -4.39
CA SER A 145 -21.14 9.34 -3.53
C SER A 145 -22.13 8.82 -2.48
N THR A 146 -22.24 7.51 -2.29
CA THR A 146 -23.08 6.91 -1.25
C THR A 146 -22.34 6.87 0.07
N ALA A 147 -22.83 7.65 1.04
CA ALA A 147 -22.31 7.79 2.39
C ALA A 147 -21.66 6.52 2.98
N LYS A 148 -20.37 6.61 3.31
CA LYS A 148 -19.51 5.59 3.96
C LYS A 148 -19.03 4.46 3.02
N SER A 149 -18.28 4.82 1.99
CA SER A 149 -17.36 3.89 1.33
C SER A 149 -16.13 3.67 2.21
N HIS A 150 -15.75 2.41 2.31
CA HIS A 150 -14.49 1.94 2.87
C HIS A 150 -13.71 1.40 1.67
N ASP A 151 -12.39 1.43 1.68
CA ASP A 151 -11.59 1.28 0.45
C ASP A 151 -11.73 -0.09 -0.25
N ALA A 152 -12.05 -1.16 0.49
CA ALA A 152 -12.24 -2.48 -0.11
C ALA A 152 -13.04 -3.45 0.75
N SER A 153 -13.58 -4.50 0.15
CA SER A 153 -14.16 -5.61 0.91
C SER A 153 -13.66 -6.95 0.43
N PHE A 154 -13.65 -7.94 1.32
CA PHE A 154 -13.35 -9.32 0.96
C PHE A 154 -14.20 -10.32 1.74
N VAL A 155 -14.21 -11.58 1.31
CA VAL A 155 -14.93 -12.65 2.00
C VAL A 155 -13.98 -13.46 2.89
N LEU A 156 -14.34 -13.62 4.16
CA LEU A 156 -13.65 -14.45 5.14
C LEU A 156 -14.66 -15.31 5.91
N ASP A 157 -14.52 -16.63 5.84
CA ASP A 157 -15.43 -17.59 6.49
C ASP A 157 -16.92 -17.29 6.22
N GLY A 158 -17.24 -16.92 4.97
CA GLY A 158 -18.60 -16.56 4.53
C GLY A 158 -19.08 -15.16 4.94
N HIS A 159 -18.26 -14.38 5.65
CA HIS A 159 -18.58 -13.00 6.03
C HIS A 159 -17.87 -12.00 5.13
N ARG A 160 -18.61 -10.99 4.66
CA ARG A 160 -18.00 -9.82 4.00
C ARG A 160 -17.36 -8.93 5.06
N VAL A 161 -16.03 -8.77 4.97
CA VAL A 161 -15.23 -7.92 5.84
C VAL A 161 -14.95 -6.60 5.12
N ALA A 162 -15.29 -5.49 5.77
CA ALA A 162 -14.97 -4.16 5.28
C ALA A 162 -13.54 -3.76 5.64
N VAL A 163 -12.82 -3.17 4.69
CA VAL A 163 -11.42 -2.78 4.83
C VAL A 163 -11.29 -1.30 4.60
N GLU A 164 -10.59 -0.64 5.52
CA GLU A 164 -10.10 0.73 5.34
C GLU A 164 -8.57 0.71 5.37
N VAL A 165 -7.94 1.53 4.56
CA VAL A 165 -6.50 1.67 4.46
C VAL A 165 -6.12 3.08 4.87
N LYS A 166 -5.07 3.19 5.67
CA LYS A 166 -4.46 4.47 6.04
C LYS A 166 -2.95 4.36 5.89
N ALA A 167 -2.33 5.41 5.36
CA ALA A 167 -0.89 5.57 5.41
C ALA A 167 -0.51 6.70 6.37
N LYS A 168 0.67 6.57 6.97
CA LYS A 168 1.31 7.62 7.75
C LYS A 168 2.47 8.21 6.97
N ALA A 169 2.62 9.53 7.09
CA ALA A 169 3.71 10.27 6.49
C ALA A 169 4.97 10.23 7.36
N ASP A 170 6.15 10.19 6.73
CA ASP A 170 7.46 10.25 7.40
C ASP A 170 7.65 11.56 8.18
N GLU A 171 7.01 12.65 7.76
CA GLU A 171 7.13 13.98 8.37
C GLU A 171 6.52 14.09 9.78
N THR A 172 5.70 13.12 10.21
CA THR A 172 5.15 13.16 11.56
C THR A 172 6.26 12.84 12.56
N PRO A 173 6.62 13.77 13.47
CA PRO A 173 7.66 13.52 14.46
C PRO A 173 7.34 12.26 15.26
N SER A 174 8.34 11.41 15.48
CA SER A 174 8.23 10.15 16.23
C SER A 174 7.48 10.33 17.55
N ARG A 175 7.73 11.44 18.27
CA ARG A 175 7.03 11.82 19.52
C ARG A 175 5.51 11.91 19.42
N ASN A 176 4.97 12.14 18.22
CA ASN A 176 3.53 12.27 17.97
C ASN A 176 2.92 11.05 17.25
N ALA A 177 3.71 10.01 17.01
CA ALA A 177 3.29 8.82 16.26
C ALA A 177 2.03 8.16 16.85
N ALA A 178 2.03 7.93 18.18
CA ALA A 178 0.93 7.31 18.90
C ALA A 178 -0.41 8.07 18.73
N ASN A 179 -0.38 9.39 18.92
CA ASN A 179 -1.57 10.25 18.77
C ASN A 179 -2.05 10.28 17.33
N SER A 180 -1.12 10.42 16.37
CA SER A 180 -1.44 10.38 14.95
C SER A 180 -2.11 9.06 14.57
N VAL A 181 -1.60 7.92 15.05
CA VAL A 181 -2.24 6.60 14.83
C VAL A 181 -3.65 6.56 15.42
N ALA A 182 -3.82 7.01 16.67
CA ALA A 182 -5.14 7.04 17.31
C ALA A 182 -6.16 7.87 16.50
N ASP A 183 -5.75 9.02 15.96
CA ASP A 183 -6.60 9.86 15.13
C ASP A 183 -6.95 9.21 13.79
N SER A 184 -6.00 8.55 13.12
CA SER A 184 -6.29 7.79 11.90
C SER A 184 -7.27 6.67 12.15
N LEU A 185 -7.11 5.90 13.24
CA LEU A 185 -8.04 4.82 13.59
C LEU A 185 -9.43 5.37 13.94
N LYS A 186 -9.50 6.52 14.60
CA LYS A 186 -10.78 7.21 14.88
C LYS A 186 -11.48 7.63 13.59
N LYS A 187 -10.75 8.14 12.60
CA LYS A 187 -11.28 8.53 11.27
C LYS A 187 -11.73 7.30 10.48
N ALA A 188 -10.85 6.30 10.33
CA ALA A 188 -11.14 5.04 9.66
C ALA A 188 -12.41 4.37 10.21
N ARG A 189 -12.54 4.31 11.54
CA ARG A 189 -13.74 3.76 12.19
C ARG A 189 -15.04 4.45 11.75
N ARG A 190 -15.03 5.72 11.35
CA ARG A 190 -16.24 6.42 10.89
C ARG A 190 -16.69 5.92 9.51
N GLN A 191 -15.74 5.54 8.66
CA GLN A 191 -15.94 5.06 7.28
C GLN A 191 -16.39 3.59 7.23
N LEU A 192 -15.91 2.73 8.12
CA LEU A 192 -16.29 1.30 8.17
C LEU A 192 -17.79 1.09 8.45
N PRO A 193 -18.48 -0.01 8.09
CA PRO A 193 -19.90 -0.23 8.44
C PRO A 193 -20.16 -0.24 9.96
N ALA A 194 -21.35 0.14 10.42
CA ALA A 194 -21.68 0.16 11.86
C ALA A 194 -21.85 -1.24 12.48
N LYS A 195 -22.21 -2.23 11.64
CA LYS A 195 -22.38 -3.64 11.98
C LYS A 195 -21.54 -4.48 11.00
N GLY A 196 -21.14 -5.68 11.43
CA GLY A 196 -20.35 -6.62 10.64
C GLY A 196 -18.84 -6.52 10.92
N PRO A 197 -18.06 -7.48 10.41
CA PRO A 197 -16.62 -7.49 10.61
C PRO A 197 -15.93 -6.40 9.78
N SER A 198 -14.94 -5.74 10.36
CA SER A 198 -14.10 -4.80 9.65
C SER A 198 -12.66 -4.76 10.14
N MET A 199 -11.76 -4.28 9.29
CA MET A 199 -10.35 -4.13 9.61
C MET A 199 -9.76 -2.85 9.02
N VAL A 200 -8.65 -2.42 9.60
CA VAL A 200 -7.86 -1.31 9.08
C VAL A 200 -6.47 -1.80 8.71
N PHE A 201 -6.02 -1.56 7.48
CA PHE A 201 -4.60 -1.62 7.14
C PHE A 201 -3.97 -0.27 7.43
N LEU A 202 -2.86 -0.27 8.16
CA LEU A 202 -2.15 0.94 8.55
C LEU A 202 -0.69 0.83 8.12
N GLN A 203 -0.32 1.51 7.05
CA GLN A 203 1.07 1.64 6.62
C GLN A 203 1.79 2.63 7.54
N LEU A 204 2.84 2.16 8.21
CA LEU A 204 3.73 3.04 8.96
C LEU A 204 4.90 3.48 8.08
N PRO A 205 5.48 4.67 8.37
CA PRO A 205 6.67 5.12 7.69
C PRO A 205 7.87 4.25 8.11
N SER A 206 8.83 4.04 7.21
CA SER A 206 10.00 3.20 7.50
C SER A 206 10.88 3.76 8.61
N SER A 207 10.87 5.09 8.79
CA SER A 207 11.53 5.77 9.90
C SER A 207 11.02 5.33 11.28
N TRP A 208 9.73 4.96 11.39
CA TRP A 208 9.14 4.48 12.63
C TRP A 208 9.43 3.00 12.90
N ALA A 209 9.67 2.22 11.85
CA ALA A 209 9.81 0.78 11.97
C ALA A 209 11.11 0.34 12.68
N GLY A 210 12.09 1.23 12.78
CA GLY A 210 13.37 1.02 13.49
C GLY A 210 13.39 1.51 14.94
N ASP A 211 12.36 2.23 15.39
CA ASP A 211 12.30 2.82 16.73
C ASP A 211 11.33 2.02 17.63
N GLU A 212 11.88 1.33 18.63
CA GLU A 212 11.10 0.44 19.52
C GLU A 212 10.13 1.21 20.40
N GLU A 213 10.49 2.41 20.87
CA GLU A 213 9.63 3.24 21.72
C GLU A 213 8.41 3.71 20.91
N VAL A 214 8.64 4.14 19.66
CA VAL A 214 7.57 4.50 18.73
C VAL A 214 6.65 3.31 18.48
N LEU A 215 7.20 2.14 18.17
CA LEU A 215 6.40 0.94 17.91
C LEU A 215 5.59 0.50 19.14
N TYR A 216 6.14 0.64 20.34
CA TYR A 216 5.42 0.40 21.58
C TYR A 216 4.24 1.36 21.77
N GLY A 217 4.46 2.67 21.51
CA GLY A 217 3.42 3.69 21.55
C GLY A 217 2.30 3.46 20.52
N VAL A 218 2.67 3.08 19.29
CA VAL A 218 1.75 2.72 18.22
C VAL A 218 0.91 1.50 18.61
N ARG A 219 1.55 0.44 19.11
CA ARG A 219 0.86 -0.79 19.56
C ARG A 219 -0.15 -0.49 20.67
N SER A 220 0.27 0.27 21.68
CA SER A 220 -0.60 0.68 22.79
C SER A 220 -1.82 1.47 22.31
N SER A 221 -1.63 2.35 21.31
CA SER A 221 -2.70 3.15 20.71
C SER A 221 -3.69 2.30 19.91
N ILE A 222 -3.20 1.29 19.18
CA ILE A 222 -4.03 0.31 18.46
C ILE A 222 -4.86 -0.51 19.43
N GLN A 223 -4.23 -1.09 20.46
CA GLN A 223 -4.93 -1.89 21.47
C GLN A 223 -6.05 -1.09 22.14
N ARG A 224 -5.76 0.15 22.58
CA ARG A 224 -6.76 1.05 23.16
C ARG A 224 -7.90 1.35 22.20
N SER A 225 -7.61 1.52 20.91
CA SER A 225 -8.62 1.79 19.89
C SER A 225 -9.54 0.60 19.66
N LEU A 226 -8.98 -0.62 19.62
CA LEU A 226 -9.73 -1.86 19.48
C LEU A 226 -10.64 -2.14 20.69
N HIS A 227 -10.17 -1.93 21.92
CA HIS A 227 -10.98 -2.14 23.11
C HIS A 227 -12.21 -1.20 23.21
N ARG A 228 -12.18 -0.04 22.56
CA ARG A 228 -13.24 0.98 22.65
C ARG A 228 -14.36 0.80 21.63
N THR A 229 -14.31 -0.23 20.79
CA THR A 229 -15.32 -0.39 19.74
C THR A 229 -15.50 -1.84 19.32
N ARG A 230 -16.74 -2.21 18.97
CA ARG A 230 -17.04 -3.47 18.28
C ARG A 230 -16.99 -3.35 16.76
N ARG A 231 -16.96 -2.11 16.24
CA ARG A 231 -16.98 -1.82 14.80
C ARG A 231 -15.69 -2.27 14.15
N LEU A 232 -14.54 -2.03 14.79
CA LEU A 232 -13.21 -2.39 14.32
C LEU A 232 -12.75 -3.69 14.97
N ASN A 233 -12.47 -4.72 14.15
CA ASN A 233 -12.12 -6.05 14.63
C ASN A 233 -10.63 -6.36 14.54
N ALA A 234 -9.91 -5.76 13.60
CA ALA A 234 -8.46 -5.91 13.50
C ALA A 234 -7.79 -4.66 12.93
N VAL A 235 -6.51 -4.50 13.27
CA VAL A 235 -5.60 -3.58 12.58
C VAL A 235 -4.41 -4.39 12.05
N VAL A 236 -4.13 -4.28 10.76
CA VAL A 236 -2.93 -4.83 10.13
C VAL A 236 -1.93 -3.71 9.92
N LEU A 237 -0.85 -3.72 10.69
CA LEU A 237 0.28 -2.84 10.47
C LEU A 237 1.07 -3.30 9.27
N MET A 238 1.31 -2.41 8.31
CA MET A 238 2.23 -2.64 7.19
C MET A 238 3.50 -1.84 7.46
N LEU A 239 4.61 -2.55 7.57
CA LEU A 239 5.91 -1.99 7.92
C LEU A 239 6.89 -2.19 6.77
N ASP A 240 7.72 -1.17 6.55
CA ASP A 240 8.93 -1.27 5.75
C ASP A 240 10.12 -1.09 6.68
N ARG A 241 10.91 -2.15 6.86
CA ARG A 241 12.14 -2.11 7.66
C ARG A 241 13.34 -2.02 6.74
N ARG A 242 14.29 -1.18 7.13
CA ARG A 242 15.60 -1.07 6.49
C ARG A 242 16.60 -1.74 7.43
N MET A 243 17.32 -2.73 6.93
CA MET A 243 18.35 -3.43 7.70
C MET A 243 19.71 -3.21 7.03
N PRO A 244 20.73 -2.74 7.77
CA PRO A 244 22.08 -2.71 7.24
C PRO A 244 22.57 -4.14 7.00
N LEU A 245 23.22 -4.35 5.87
CA LEU A 245 23.92 -5.58 5.54
C LEU A 245 25.38 -5.47 6.01
N LEU A 246 25.95 -6.61 6.42
CA LEU A 246 27.40 -6.73 6.59
C LEU A 246 28.06 -6.39 5.24
N GLY A 247 28.84 -5.30 5.19
CA GLY A 247 29.40 -4.75 3.96
C GLY A 247 28.82 -3.41 3.50
N GLY A 248 27.97 -2.75 4.30
CA GLY A 248 27.56 -1.35 4.07
C GLY A 248 26.39 -1.16 3.11
N GLY A 249 25.78 -2.24 2.61
CA GLY A 249 24.52 -2.19 1.85
C GLY A 249 23.30 -2.07 2.76
N LEU A 250 22.14 -1.75 2.16
CA LEU A 250 20.85 -1.78 2.84
C LEU A 250 19.91 -2.80 2.20
N ARG A 251 19.19 -3.53 3.03
CA ARG A 251 18.10 -4.40 2.63
C ARG A 251 16.78 -3.86 3.15
N SER A 252 15.86 -3.58 2.24
CA SER A 252 14.47 -3.33 2.59
C SER A 252 13.74 -4.65 2.79
N THR A 253 12.97 -4.76 3.87
CA THR A 253 12.07 -5.88 4.14
C THR A 253 10.69 -5.36 4.48
N ARG A 254 9.67 -6.08 3.99
CA ARG A 254 8.27 -5.83 4.31
C ARG A 254 7.84 -6.78 5.41
N ALA A 255 7.15 -6.23 6.40
CA ALA A 255 6.51 -7.03 7.43
C ALA A 255 5.06 -6.59 7.58
N THR A 256 4.22 -7.52 8.04
CA THR A 256 2.87 -7.21 8.47
C THR A 256 2.64 -7.75 9.88
N ILE A 257 2.01 -6.95 10.73
CA ILE A 257 1.66 -7.35 12.09
C ILE A 257 0.16 -7.15 12.28
N THR A 258 -0.56 -8.22 12.58
CA THR A 258 -2.00 -8.16 12.83
C THR A 258 -2.28 -8.06 14.33
N VAL A 259 -3.03 -7.05 14.73
CA VAL A 259 -3.57 -6.92 16.08
C VAL A 259 -5.08 -7.11 16.02
N VAL A 260 -5.57 -8.18 16.64
CA VAL A 260 -6.99 -8.53 16.65
C VAL A 260 -7.64 -8.03 17.95
N ASN A 261 -8.86 -7.50 17.85
CA ASN A 261 -9.67 -7.16 19.01
C ASN A 261 -10.07 -8.47 19.73
N PRO A 262 -9.73 -8.65 21.02
CA PRO A 262 -10.04 -9.89 21.75
C PRO A 262 -11.55 -10.13 21.90
N THR A 263 -12.36 -9.08 21.72
CA THR A 263 -13.82 -9.13 21.73
C THR A 263 -14.44 -9.16 20.32
N ALA A 264 -13.62 -9.30 19.27
CA ALA A 264 -14.09 -9.37 17.89
C ALA A 264 -15.02 -10.56 17.66
N HIS A 265 -15.92 -10.39 16.68
CA HIS A 265 -16.69 -11.46 16.08
C HIS A 265 -15.77 -12.56 15.54
N THR A 266 -16.27 -13.80 15.56
CA THR A 266 -15.54 -15.05 15.31
C THR A 266 -14.68 -15.09 14.03
N PRO A 267 -15.09 -14.59 12.84
CA PRO A 267 -14.30 -14.80 11.62
C PRO A 267 -12.93 -14.11 11.66
N MET A 268 -12.73 -13.09 12.48
CA MET A 268 -11.43 -12.40 12.54
C MET A 268 -10.41 -13.13 13.44
N ARG A 269 -10.83 -14.18 14.16
CA ARG A 269 -9.92 -15.00 14.98
C ARG A 269 -9.15 -16.03 14.14
N THR A 270 -9.70 -16.43 13.00
CA THR A 270 -9.11 -17.38 12.05
C THR A 270 -8.23 -16.68 11.01
N TRP A 271 -8.31 -15.35 10.91
CA TRP A 271 -7.40 -14.58 10.07
C TRP A 271 -5.95 -14.94 10.41
N PRO A 272 -5.11 -15.30 9.41
CA PRO A 272 -3.75 -15.73 9.66
C PRO A 272 -3.00 -14.61 10.40
N SER A 273 -2.81 -14.80 11.71
CA SER A 273 -1.74 -14.13 12.42
C SER A 273 -0.48 -14.69 11.79
N GLN A 274 0.21 -13.89 10.98
CA GLN A 274 1.42 -14.36 10.32
C GLN A 274 2.34 -14.95 11.40
N ARG A 275 2.58 -16.26 11.30
CA ARG A 275 3.82 -16.82 11.84
C ARG A 275 4.94 -16.13 11.04
N PRO A 276 6.02 -15.66 11.68
CA PRO A 276 7.15 -15.14 10.94
C PRO A 276 7.50 -16.14 9.83
N ALA A 277 7.61 -15.68 8.59
CA ALA A 277 8.12 -16.49 7.50
C ALA A 277 9.47 -17.05 7.97
N GLN A 278 9.53 -18.37 8.18
CA GLN A 278 10.78 -19.06 8.51
C GLN A 278 11.69 -19.05 7.29
#